data_AF-A0A1C6T3D2-F1
#
_entry.id   AF-A0A1C6T3D2-F1
#
_cell.length_a   1.000
_cell.length_b   1.000
_cell.length_c   1.000
_cell.angle_alpha   90.00
_cell.angle_beta   90.00
_cell.angle_gamma   90.00
#
_symmetry.space_group_name_H-M   'P 1'
#
loop_
_entity.id
_entity.type
_entity.pdbx_description
1 polymer ?
#
loop_
_entity_poly.entity_id
_entity_poly.type
_entity_poly.pdbx_seq_one_letter_code
_entity_poly.pdbx_strand_id
1 'polypeptide(L)'
;MQPTVAVVGAGAAGLATLKALADAGVPAVAFESGDRVGGLWVYGAPGSPAYRTLHLNTSRSRTQFADHPMPAHWPDYPDHTRVAGWLTDYADRFGLHQAVRLRHTVDRVVGEPGGRWTVHADGPDGPVQVTVDAVVVANGHNRVPKPTPTYPGTCTARQLHSHAYRGPEQLAGRRVLVVGGGNSAMDIAVDASHTAERTLLSLRRGVWVVPKYLLGRPSDTLNGALARRLPWRVRQRISQAMLAATVGPPGRYGLPAPAHGFLQDHPTLSDGLLSRLTHGEVEARPGIARFDGDRVTFTDGRTDEVDLVVWCTGYQVDIPFLDPALLGDGADTLPLYRHVFHPDAPGLAFVGLMQSTGAAFPLVEAQAKLVAAQLAGTYALPPRPARESAVAAELRAATTRWGARRPAMRVDFDAYLTQLRRELAVGTRRATRDRAAAGRSPQVSR
;
A
#
# COMPACT_ATOMS: atom_id res chain seq x y z
N MET A 1 2.83 -27.31 -17.51
CA MET A 1 3.89 -26.60 -18.27
C MET A 1 4.89 -26.04 -17.26
N GLN A 2 6.18 -25.92 -17.61
CA GLN A 2 7.14 -25.27 -16.72
C GLN A 2 6.79 -23.77 -16.58
N PRO A 3 6.96 -23.16 -15.39
CA PRO A 3 6.67 -21.74 -15.20
C PRO A 3 7.67 -20.88 -15.97
N THR A 4 7.18 -19.85 -16.64
CA THR A 4 8.00 -18.82 -17.32
C THR A 4 8.05 -17.51 -16.55
N VAL A 5 7.25 -17.40 -15.47
CA VAL A 5 7.19 -16.22 -14.60
C VAL A 5 7.24 -16.64 -13.13
N ALA A 6 8.05 -15.94 -12.34
CA ALA A 6 8.03 -16.06 -10.87
C ALA A 6 7.35 -14.84 -10.23
N VAL A 7 6.46 -15.05 -9.26
CA VAL A 7 5.79 -14.00 -8.49
C VAL A 7 6.26 -14.07 -7.03
N VAL A 8 6.80 -12.98 -6.50
CA VAL A 8 7.27 -12.95 -5.10
C VAL A 8 6.17 -12.37 -4.21
N GLY A 9 5.52 -13.24 -3.42
CA GLY A 9 4.40 -12.94 -2.52
C GLY A 9 3.03 -13.36 -3.08
N ALA A 10 2.17 -13.92 -2.22
CA ALA A 10 0.78 -14.29 -2.53
C ALA A 10 -0.23 -13.49 -1.68
N GLY A 11 0.07 -12.22 -1.43
CA GLY A 11 -0.91 -11.22 -0.99
C GLY A 11 -1.84 -10.79 -2.14
N ALA A 12 -2.67 -9.77 -1.92
CA ALA A 12 -3.62 -9.29 -2.93
C ALA A 12 -2.97 -8.96 -4.29
N ALA A 13 -1.78 -8.34 -4.29
CA ALA A 13 -1.01 -8.05 -5.50
C ALA A 13 -0.55 -9.32 -6.25
N GLY A 14 -0.04 -10.31 -5.51
CA GLY A 14 0.40 -11.58 -6.06
C GLY A 14 -0.75 -12.40 -6.62
N LEU A 15 -1.86 -12.49 -5.89
CA LEU A 15 -3.06 -13.19 -6.34
C LEU A 15 -3.66 -12.56 -7.60
N ALA A 16 -3.78 -11.23 -7.64
CA ALA A 16 -4.22 -10.52 -8.85
C ALA A 16 -3.27 -10.78 -10.04
N THR A 17 -1.97 -10.85 -9.78
CA THR A 17 -0.94 -11.16 -10.80
C THR A 17 -1.10 -12.58 -11.33
N LEU A 18 -1.17 -13.59 -10.44
CA LEU A 18 -1.36 -14.99 -10.83
C LEU A 18 -2.63 -15.17 -11.66
N LYS A 19 -3.74 -14.56 -11.24
CA LYS A 19 -5.00 -14.63 -11.98
C LYS A 19 -4.87 -14.00 -13.35
N ALA A 20 -4.29 -12.80 -13.45
CA ALA A 20 -4.10 -12.12 -14.74
C ALA A 20 -3.18 -12.92 -15.69
N LEU A 21 -2.13 -13.57 -15.16
CA LEU A 21 -1.25 -14.44 -15.93
C LEU A 21 -1.98 -15.70 -16.41
N ALA A 22 -2.79 -16.32 -15.54
CA ALA A 22 -3.61 -17.47 -15.89
C ALA A 22 -4.62 -17.15 -17.00
N ASP A 23 -5.34 -16.02 -16.90
CA ASP A 23 -6.25 -15.53 -17.94
C ASP A 23 -5.53 -15.33 -19.29
N ALA A 24 -4.27 -14.90 -19.25
CA ALA A 24 -3.46 -14.65 -20.43
C ALA A 24 -2.72 -15.91 -20.95
N GLY A 25 -2.90 -17.06 -20.29
CA GLY A 25 -2.24 -18.32 -20.65
C GLY A 25 -0.72 -18.34 -20.38
N VAL A 26 -0.23 -17.50 -19.45
CA VAL A 26 1.19 -17.40 -19.09
C VAL A 26 1.48 -18.26 -17.86
N PRO A 27 2.26 -19.35 -17.96
CA PRO A 27 2.57 -20.23 -16.82
C PRO A 27 3.40 -19.51 -15.76
N ALA A 28 2.95 -19.54 -14.50
CA ALA A 28 3.61 -18.84 -13.40
C ALA A 28 3.73 -19.70 -12.14
N VAL A 29 4.70 -19.36 -11.31
CA VAL A 29 4.84 -19.87 -9.93
C VAL A 29 4.98 -18.69 -8.97
N ALA A 30 4.27 -18.72 -7.85
CA ALA A 30 4.42 -17.78 -6.76
C ALA A 30 5.11 -18.41 -5.56
N PHE A 31 5.87 -17.61 -4.84
CA PHE A 31 6.48 -17.98 -3.56
C PHE A 31 5.86 -17.14 -2.45
N GLU A 32 5.33 -17.80 -1.42
CA GLU A 32 4.71 -17.15 -0.27
C GLU A 32 5.34 -17.67 1.03
N SER A 33 5.82 -16.73 1.85
CA SER A 33 6.45 -17.04 3.13
C SER A 33 5.48 -17.58 4.18
N GLY A 34 4.21 -17.18 4.11
CA GLY A 34 3.14 -17.67 4.97
C GLY A 34 2.69 -19.08 4.62
N ASP A 35 1.93 -19.67 5.53
CA ASP A 35 1.29 -20.98 5.36
C ASP A 35 -0.04 -20.91 4.59
N ARG A 36 -0.49 -19.70 4.23
CA ARG A 36 -1.67 -19.42 3.41
C ARG A 36 -1.52 -18.12 2.63
N VAL A 37 -2.35 -17.96 1.61
CA VAL A 37 -2.46 -16.73 0.81
C VAL A 37 -3.17 -15.60 1.58
N GLY A 38 -2.97 -14.36 1.13
CA GLY A 38 -3.68 -13.18 1.65
C GLY A 38 -2.75 -12.08 2.18
N GLY A 39 -1.48 -12.40 2.46
CA GLY A 39 -0.44 -11.44 2.84
C GLY A 39 -0.82 -10.61 4.08
N LEU A 40 -0.79 -9.27 3.93
CA LEU A 40 -1.05 -8.30 5.01
C LEU A 40 -2.32 -8.57 5.82
N TRP A 41 -3.36 -9.13 5.20
CA TRP A 41 -4.66 -9.32 5.86
C TRP A 41 -4.71 -10.55 6.76
N VAL A 42 -3.75 -11.46 6.63
CA VAL A 42 -3.66 -12.66 7.46
C VAL A 42 -3.03 -12.27 8.81
N TYR A 43 -3.87 -12.23 9.85
CA TYR A 43 -3.42 -11.94 11.20
C TYR A 43 -2.49 -13.05 11.72
N GLY A 44 -1.36 -12.65 12.30
CA GLY A 44 -0.35 -13.57 12.82
C GLY A 44 0.61 -14.16 11.77
N ALA A 45 0.39 -13.93 10.47
CA ALA A 45 1.30 -14.40 9.44
C ALA A 45 2.67 -13.68 9.49
N PRO A 46 3.77 -14.33 9.05
CA PRO A 46 5.10 -13.72 8.99
C PRO A 46 5.09 -12.38 8.24
N GLY A 47 5.57 -11.32 8.90
CA GLY A 47 5.64 -9.98 8.32
C GLY A 47 4.28 -9.27 8.13
N SER A 48 3.18 -9.84 8.61
CA SER A 48 1.86 -9.18 8.59
C SER A 48 1.76 -8.11 9.68
N PRO A 49 1.39 -6.87 9.33
CA PRO A 49 1.12 -5.80 10.31
C PRO A 49 -0.31 -5.86 10.87
N ALA A 50 -1.13 -6.85 10.49
CA ALA A 50 -2.52 -6.90 10.94
C ALA A 50 -2.63 -7.08 12.47
N TYR A 51 -3.58 -6.36 13.04
CA TYR A 51 -4.02 -6.46 14.43
C TYR A 51 -5.51 -6.80 14.48
N ARG A 52 -5.99 -7.33 15.60
CA ARG A 52 -7.31 -7.97 15.71
C ARG A 52 -8.49 -7.03 15.37
N THR A 53 -8.32 -5.74 15.63
CA THR A 53 -9.32 -4.68 15.39
C THR A 53 -9.16 -4.01 14.02
N LEU A 54 -8.28 -4.51 13.14
CA LEU A 54 -8.04 -3.92 11.82
C LEU A 54 -9.25 -4.10 10.90
N HIS A 55 -9.70 -2.98 10.32
CA HIS A 55 -10.74 -2.93 9.29
C HIS A 55 -10.25 -2.24 8.03
N LEU A 56 -10.98 -2.43 6.93
CA LEU A 56 -10.79 -1.57 5.76
C LEU A 56 -10.98 -0.09 6.14
N ASN A 57 -10.16 0.75 5.54
CA ASN A 57 -10.34 2.20 5.55
C ASN A 57 -11.10 2.71 4.32
N THR A 58 -11.32 1.86 3.31
CA THR A 58 -12.10 2.17 2.10
C THR A 58 -13.26 1.20 2.01
N SER A 59 -14.37 1.64 1.43
CA SER A 59 -15.59 0.83 1.37
C SER A 59 -15.35 -0.48 0.59
N ARG A 60 -16.10 -1.53 0.94
CA ARG A 60 -16.02 -2.85 0.29
C ARG A 60 -16.18 -2.76 -1.23
N SER A 61 -17.12 -1.93 -1.70
CA SER A 61 -17.42 -1.75 -3.12
C SER A 61 -16.31 -1.02 -3.87
N ARG A 62 -15.56 -0.13 -3.19
CA ARG A 62 -14.39 0.54 -3.76
C ARG A 62 -13.12 -0.32 -3.68
N THR A 63 -13.09 -1.31 -2.79
CA THR A 63 -11.91 -2.16 -2.53
C THR A 63 -11.94 -3.48 -3.29
N GLN A 64 -13.08 -4.09 -3.56
CA GLN A 64 -13.14 -5.39 -4.23
C GLN A 64 -12.45 -5.44 -5.61
N PHE A 65 -11.99 -6.62 -6.02
CA PHE A 65 -11.65 -6.91 -7.41
C PHE A 65 -12.89 -6.87 -8.29
N ALA A 66 -12.72 -6.54 -9.57
CA ALA A 66 -13.82 -6.31 -10.49
C ALA A 66 -14.58 -7.60 -10.83
N ASP A 67 -13.87 -8.73 -10.88
CA ASP A 67 -14.42 -10.06 -11.17
C ASP A 67 -14.75 -10.89 -9.92
N HIS A 68 -14.51 -10.32 -8.74
CA HIS A 68 -14.75 -10.97 -7.46
C HIS A 68 -15.33 -9.99 -6.42
N PRO A 69 -16.58 -9.54 -6.60
CA PRO A 69 -17.18 -8.57 -5.69
C PRO A 69 -17.27 -9.10 -4.25
N MET A 70 -17.07 -8.23 -3.27
CA MET A 70 -17.31 -8.57 -1.86
C MET A 70 -18.83 -8.72 -1.63
N PRO A 71 -19.27 -9.70 -0.81
CA PRO A 71 -20.69 -9.96 -0.61
C PRO A 71 -21.50 -8.73 -0.19
N ALA A 72 -22.72 -8.60 -0.73
CA ALA A 72 -23.56 -7.42 -0.50
C ALA A 72 -24.01 -7.26 0.97
N HIS A 73 -24.12 -8.36 1.71
CA HIS A 73 -24.53 -8.39 3.11
C HIS A 73 -23.38 -8.08 4.09
N TRP A 74 -22.15 -7.90 3.61
CA TRP A 74 -21.03 -7.54 4.47
C TRP A 74 -21.15 -6.09 4.96
N PRO A 75 -20.56 -5.78 6.14
CA PRO A 75 -20.35 -4.40 6.55
C PRO A 75 -19.60 -3.62 5.46
N ASP A 76 -19.85 -2.31 5.36
CA ASP A 76 -19.18 -1.47 4.35
C ASP A 76 -17.66 -1.42 4.54
N TYR A 77 -17.19 -1.60 5.77
CA TYR A 77 -15.76 -1.66 6.12
C TYR A 77 -15.48 -2.99 6.83
N PRO A 78 -15.35 -4.11 6.09
CA PRO A 78 -15.08 -5.42 6.67
C PRO A 78 -13.74 -5.44 7.42
N ASP A 79 -13.68 -6.29 8.44
CA ASP A 79 -12.46 -6.56 9.21
C ASP A 79 -11.45 -7.41 8.43
N HIS A 80 -10.23 -7.50 8.96
CA HIS A 80 -9.15 -8.23 8.32
C HIS A 80 -9.43 -9.72 8.11
N THR A 81 -10.22 -10.39 8.96
CA THR A 81 -10.53 -11.82 8.81
C THR A 81 -11.43 -12.05 7.60
N ARG A 82 -12.43 -11.19 7.41
CA ARG A 82 -13.29 -11.21 6.22
C ARG A 82 -12.47 -10.97 4.95
N VAL A 83 -11.59 -9.97 4.96
CA VAL A 83 -10.74 -9.67 3.79
C VAL A 83 -9.76 -10.82 3.48
N ALA A 84 -9.14 -11.43 4.48
CA ALA A 84 -8.27 -12.60 4.29
C ALA A 84 -9.04 -13.82 3.75
N GLY A 85 -10.26 -14.06 4.26
CA GLY A 85 -11.16 -15.09 3.75
C GLY A 85 -11.54 -14.86 2.29
N TRP A 86 -11.88 -13.61 1.93
CA TRP A 86 -12.20 -13.23 0.54
C TRP A 86 -11.01 -13.39 -0.41
N LEU A 87 -9.77 -13.11 0.03
CA LEU A 87 -8.58 -13.39 -0.77
C LEU A 87 -8.32 -14.90 -0.93
N THR A 88 -8.68 -15.71 0.07
CA THR A 88 -8.61 -17.17 -0.02
C THR A 88 -9.65 -17.68 -1.02
N ASP A 89 -10.91 -17.23 -0.91
CA ASP A 89 -11.99 -17.56 -1.85
C ASP A 89 -11.66 -17.15 -3.29
N TYR A 90 -10.99 -16.00 -3.48
CA TYR A 90 -10.46 -15.60 -4.78
C TYR A 90 -9.48 -16.63 -5.35
N ALA A 91 -8.55 -17.11 -4.53
CA ALA A 91 -7.56 -18.11 -4.94
C ALA A 91 -8.21 -19.47 -5.24
N ASP A 92 -9.20 -19.89 -4.46
CA ASP A 92 -9.98 -21.11 -4.68
C ASP A 92 -10.78 -21.02 -5.99
N ARG A 93 -11.57 -19.95 -6.15
CA ARG A 93 -12.47 -19.74 -7.30
C ARG A 93 -11.73 -19.75 -8.64
N PHE A 94 -10.52 -19.20 -8.68
CA PHE A 94 -9.71 -19.12 -9.90
C PHE A 94 -8.62 -20.20 -9.96
N GLY A 95 -8.62 -21.19 -9.04
CA GLY A 95 -7.70 -22.31 -9.06
C GLY A 95 -6.22 -21.90 -8.94
N LEU A 96 -5.92 -20.86 -8.17
CA LEU A 96 -4.57 -20.29 -8.08
C LEU A 96 -3.64 -21.05 -7.14
N HIS A 97 -4.19 -21.84 -6.20
CA HIS A 97 -3.42 -22.54 -5.17
C HIS A 97 -2.30 -23.43 -5.74
N GLN A 98 -2.56 -24.10 -6.86
CA GLN A 98 -1.59 -24.95 -7.54
C GLN A 98 -0.35 -24.21 -8.08
N ALA A 99 -0.46 -22.88 -8.27
CA ALA A 99 0.65 -22.04 -8.68
C ALA A 99 1.42 -21.43 -7.48
N VAL A 100 0.98 -21.64 -6.23
CA VAL A 100 1.58 -21.02 -5.04
C VAL A 100 2.36 -22.05 -4.23
N ARG A 101 3.66 -21.78 -4.04
CA ARG A 101 4.50 -22.47 -3.06
C ARG A 101 4.44 -21.75 -1.72
N LEU A 102 3.62 -22.27 -0.82
CA LEU A 102 3.47 -21.77 0.55
C LEU A 102 4.66 -22.17 1.42
N ARG A 103 4.93 -21.40 2.48
CA ARG A 103 6.10 -21.54 3.36
C ARG A 103 7.44 -21.51 2.60
N HIS A 104 7.50 -20.78 1.49
CA HIS A 104 8.71 -20.54 0.75
C HIS A 104 9.06 -19.05 0.77
N THR A 105 10.22 -18.72 1.33
CA THR A 105 10.68 -17.33 1.43
C THR A 105 11.75 -17.09 0.38
N VAL A 106 11.50 -16.16 -0.54
CA VAL A 106 12.50 -15.73 -1.53
C VAL A 106 13.57 -14.91 -0.83
N ASP A 107 14.81 -15.38 -0.89
CA ASP A 107 15.99 -14.73 -0.32
C ASP A 107 16.83 -13.99 -1.37
N ARG A 108 16.79 -14.44 -2.64
CA ARG A 108 17.63 -13.87 -3.70
C ARG A 108 17.01 -14.02 -5.08
N VAL A 109 17.09 -12.96 -5.88
CA VAL A 109 16.70 -12.93 -7.30
C VAL A 109 17.87 -12.38 -8.11
N VAL A 110 18.34 -13.16 -9.08
CA VAL A 110 19.54 -12.86 -9.87
C VAL A 110 19.17 -12.76 -11.35
N GLY A 111 19.65 -11.72 -12.03
CA GLY A 111 19.56 -11.62 -13.49
C GLY A 111 20.63 -12.50 -14.15
N GLU A 112 20.24 -13.28 -15.14
CA GLU A 112 21.12 -14.21 -15.86
C GLU A 112 21.49 -13.69 -17.25
N PRO A 113 22.62 -14.15 -17.84
CA PRO A 113 22.91 -13.95 -19.25
C PRO A 113 21.74 -14.42 -20.13
N GLY A 114 21.40 -13.63 -21.16
CA GLY A 114 20.26 -13.92 -22.04
C GLY A 114 18.91 -13.37 -21.56
N GLY A 115 18.89 -12.57 -20.50
CA GLY A 115 17.70 -11.82 -20.07
C GLY A 115 16.68 -12.64 -19.27
N ARG A 116 17.13 -13.77 -18.70
CA ARG A 116 16.35 -14.61 -17.79
C ARG A 116 16.68 -14.26 -16.33
N TRP A 117 15.94 -14.83 -15.40
CA TRP A 117 16.05 -14.57 -13.97
C TRP A 117 16.05 -15.87 -13.19
N THR A 118 16.94 -16.01 -12.22
CA THR A 118 16.94 -17.11 -11.25
C THR A 118 16.41 -16.62 -9.92
N VAL A 119 15.36 -17.26 -9.41
CA VAL A 119 14.76 -16.99 -8.10
C VAL A 119 15.14 -18.11 -7.14
N HIS A 120 15.81 -17.73 -6.05
CA HIS A 120 16.14 -18.61 -4.92
C HIS A 120 15.13 -18.40 -3.80
N ALA A 121 14.67 -19.49 -3.21
CA ALA A 121 13.83 -19.46 -2.03
C ALA A 121 14.14 -20.61 -1.09
N ASP A 122 14.03 -20.35 0.21
CA ASP A 122 14.09 -21.38 1.24
C ASP A 122 12.68 -21.91 1.53
N GLY A 123 12.52 -23.23 1.41
CA GLY A 123 11.27 -23.96 1.67
C GLY A 123 11.39 -24.98 2.80
N PRO A 124 10.28 -25.66 3.15
CA PRO A 124 10.26 -26.68 4.21
C PRO A 124 11.14 -27.90 3.92
N ASP A 125 11.33 -28.22 2.63
CA ASP A 125 12.13 -29.36 2.16
C ASP A 125 13.56 -28.95 1.76
N GLY A 126 13.96 -27.72 2.11
CA GLY A 126 15.25 -27.13 1.77
C GLY A 126 15.18 -26.04 0.69
N PRO A 127 16.35 -25.53 0.26
CA PRO A 127 16.42 -24.47 -0.75
C PRO A 127 15.90 -24.95 -2.11
N VAL A 128 15.18 -24.08 -2.79
CA VAL A 128 14.68 -24.29 -4.15
C VAL A 128 15.11 -23.14 -5.05
N GLN A 129 15.31 -23.45 -6.33
CA GLN A 129 15.58 -22.44 -7.35
C GLN A 129 14.73 -22.68 -8.59
N VAL A 130 14.37 -21.59 -9.26
CA VAL A 130 13.62 -21.62 -10.51
C VAL A 130 14.16 -20.53 -11.44
N THR A 131 14.46 -20.89 -12.69
CA THR A 131 14.87 -19.95 -13.73
C THR A 131 13.70 -19.65 -14.66
N VAL A 132 13.35 -18.37 -14.78
CA VAL A 132 12.17 -17.84 -15.47
C VAL A 132 12.56 -16.72 -16.42
N ASP A 133 11.62 -16.33 -17.28
CA ASP A 133 11.82 -15.24 -18.24
C ASP A 133 11.46 -13.88 -17.61
N ALA A 134 10.64 -13.88 -16.55
CA ALA A 134 10.26 -12.67 -15.83
C ALA A 134 10.01 -12.91 -14.34
N VAL A 135 10.23 -11.86 -13.54
CA VAL A 135 9.94 -11.80 -12.10
C VAL A 135 8.97 -10.66 -11.83
N VAL A 136 7.90 -10.96 -11.10
CA VAL A 136 6.95 -9.97 -10.60
C VAL A 136 7.10 -9.84 -9.08
N VAL A 137 7.53 -8.67 -8.64
CA VAL A 137 7.68 -8.32 -7.23
C VAL A 137 6.34 -7.86 -6.67
N ALA A 138 5.76 -8.66 -5.78
CA ALA A 138 4.47 -8.43 -5.14
C ALA A 138 4.53 -8.62 -3.60
N ASN A 139 5.71 -8.39 -3.00
CA ASN A 139 6.00 -8.62 -1.58
C ASN A 139 5.37 -7.58 -0.63
N GLY A 140 4.82 -6.49 -1.18
CA GLY A 140 4.27 -5.38 -0.42
C GLY A 140 5.32 -4.49 0.25
N HIS A 141 4.88 -3.38 0.83
CA HIS A 141 5.78 -2.34 1.36
C HIS A 141 5.42 -1.86 2.78
N ASN A 142 4.57 -2.60 3.49
CA ASN A 142 4.13 -2.30 4.86
C ASN A 142 4.55 -3.40 5.84
N ARG A 143 5.78 -3.93 5.66
CA ARG A 143 6.34 -5.04 6.45
C ARG A 143 7.42 -4.55 7.40
N VAL A 144 8.43 -3.86 6.90
CA VAL A 144 9.61 -3.44 7.68
C VAL A 144 9.32 -2.14 8.43
N PRO A 145 9.26 -2.13 9.78
CA PRO A 145 9.08 -0.91 10.56
C PRO A 145 10.14 0.14 10.26
N LYS A 146 9.78 1.43 10.30
CA LYS A 146 10.82 2.46 10.38
C LYS A 146 11.54 2.36 11.73
N PRO A 147 12.85 2.67 11.78
CA PRO A 147 13.58 2.78 13.03
C PRO A 147 12.86 3.75 13.96
N THR A 148 12.87 3.42 15.25
CA THR A 148 12.37 4.32 16.29
C THR A 148 13.09 5.66 16.20
N PRO A 149 12.37 6.79 16.12
CA PRO A 149 13.02 8.10 16.05
C PRO A 149 13.80 8.38 17.34
N THR A 150 15.02 8.88 17.20
CA THR A 150 15.81 9.36 18.33
C THR A 150 15.29 10.71 18.79
N TYR A 151 15.18 10.88 20.10
CA TYR A 151 14.87 12.14 20.78
C TYR A 151 15.94 12.40 21.86
N PRO A 152 16.17 13.67 22.25
CA PRO A 152 17.02 13.98 23.38
C PRO A 152 16.59 13.25 24.67
N GLY A 153 17.58 12.84 25.47
CA GLY A 153 17.38 12.11 26.74
C GLY A 153 17.16 10.60 26.56
N THR A 154 16.71 9.94 27.62
CA THR A 154 16.53 8.47 27.66
C THR A 154 15.08 8.12 27.96
N CYS A 155 14.51 7.19 27.20
CA CYS A 155 13.16 6.66 27.43
C CYS A 155 13.25 5.29 28.10
N THR A 156 12.77 5.18 29.35
CA THR A 156 12.68 3.90 30.08
C THR A 156 11.31 3.23 29.93
N ALA A 157 10.30 3.95 29.41
CA ALA A 157 9.00 3.37 29.07
C ALA A 157 9.15 2.24 28.05
N ARG A 158 8.24 1.25 28.09
CA ARG A 158 8.22 0.19 27.09
C ARG A 158 7.95 0.81 25.71
N GLN A 159 8.60 0.32 24.68
CA GLN A 159 8.41 0.83 23.31
C GLN A 159 7.94 -0.28 22.38
N LEU A 160 6.99 0.06 21.50
CA LEU A 160 6.37 -0.87 20.55
C LEU A 160 6.16 -0.15 19.22
N HIS A 161 6.55 -0.73 18.09
CA HIS A 161 6.08 -0.23 16.79
C HIS A 161 4.70 -0.80 16.46
N SER A 162 3.85 -0.04 15.77
CA SER A 162 2.51 -0.47 15.31
C SER A 162 2.51 -1.83 14.57
N HIS A 163 3.61 -2.18 13.91
CA HIS A 163 3.81 -3.49 13.26
C HIS A 163 3.74 -4.68 14.23
N ALA A 164 4.15 -4.50 15.48
CA ALA A 164 4.14 -5.52 16.52
C ALA A 164 2.90 -5.43 17.44
N TYR A 165 2.00 -4.47 17.17
CA TYR A 165 0.70 -4.42 17.81
C TYR A 165 -0.21 -5.53 17.25
N ARG A 166 -0.95 -6.19 18.13
CA ARG A 166 -1.80 -7.35 17.87
C ARG A 166 -3.20 -7.18 18.43
N GLY A 167 -3.36 -6.48 19.56
CA GLY A 167 -4.68 -6.18 20.10
C GLY A 167 -4.65 -5.35 21.39
N PRO A 168 -5.83 -4.90 21.85
CA PRO A 168 -5.97 -3.95 22.97
C PRO A 168 -5.38 -4.44 24.30
N GLU A 169 -5.17 -5.73 24.46
CA GLU A 169 -4.59 -6.36 25.65
C GLU A 169 -3.14 -5.91 25.89
N GLN A 170 -2.42 -5.54 24.83
CA GLN A 170 -1.07 -4.98 24.94
C GLN A 170 -1.05 -3.57 25.54
N LEU A 171 -2.21 -2.90 25.57
CA LEU A 171 -2.41 -1.50 26.00
C LEU A 171 -3.06 -1.40 27.39
N ALA A 172 -3.70 -2.49 27.84
CA ALA A 172 -4.58 -2.49 29.00
C ALA A 172 -3.88 -2.05 30.30
N GLY A 173 -4.54 -1.17 31.06
CA GLY A 173 -4.06 -0.70 32.37
C GLY A 173 -2.74 0.08 32.34
N ARG A 174 -2.37 0.68 31.20
CA ARG A 174 -1.15 1.49 31.05
C ARG A 174 -1.45 2.93 30.69
N ARG A 175 -0.51 3.82 30.96
CA ARG A 175 -0.44 5.17 30.40
C ARG A 175 0.23 5.09 29.02
N VAL A 176 -0.57 5.11 27.97
CA VAL A 176 -0.14 4.84 26.59
C VAL A 176 0.06 6.13 25.81
N LEU A 177 1.24 6.31 25.23
CA LEU A 177 1.53 7.35 24.25
C LEU A 177 1.58 6.76 22.84
N VAL A 178 0.59 7.09 22.02
CA VAL A 178 0.57 6.75 20.59
C VAL A 178 1.21 7.90 19.80
N VAL A 179 2.22 7.58 18.97
CA VAL A 179 2.98 8.58 18.21
C VAL A 179 2.79 8.39 16.71
N GLY A 180 2.18 9.38 16.05
CA GLY A 180 2.02 9.39 14.60
C GLY A 180 0.62 9.79 14.14
N GLY A 181 0.52 10.21 12.88
CA GLY A 181 -0.71 10.75 12.28
C GLY A 181 -1.33 9.88 11.20
N GLY A 182 -0.97 8.60 11.11
CA GLY A 182 -1.54 7.68 10.12
C GLY A 182 -2.74 6.91 10.66
N ASN A 183 -3.42 6.13 9.79
CA ASN A 183 -4.59 5.32 10.18
C ASN A 183 -4.29 4.39 11.37
N SER A 184 -3.14 3.71 11.38
CA SER A 184 -2.75 2.85 12.52
C SER A 184 -2.65 3.61 13.84
N ALA A 185 -2.24 4.88 13.83
CA ALA A 185 -2.20 5.67 15.06
C ALA A 185 -3.59 5.95 15.61
N MET A 186 -4.55 6.21 14.72
CA MET A 186 -5.92 6.52 15.13
C MET A 186 -6.65 5.29 15.62
N ASP A 187 -6.51 4.17 14.92
CA ASP A 187 -7.10 2.90 15.32
C ASP A 187 -6.52 2.45 16.68
N ILE A 188 -5.20 2.49 16.84
CA ILE A 188 -4.55 2.11 18.10
C ILE A 188 -4.87 3.10 19.23
N ALA A 189 -5.01 4.39 18.96
CA ALA A 189 -5.44 5.36 19.98
C ALA A 189 -6.89 5.13 20.42
N VAL A 190 -7.77 4.77 19.49
CA VAL A 190 -9.15 4.38 19.83
C VAL A 190 -9.15 3.09 20.64
N ASP A 191 -8.40 2.06 20.24
CA ASP A 191 -8.28 0.83 21.01
C ASP A 191 -7.72 1.08 22.42
N ALA A 192 -6.65 1.89 22.52
CA ALA A 192 -6.04 2.28 23.79
C ALA A 192 -7.06 2.97 24.68
N SER A 193 -7.86 3.88 24.13
CA SER A 193 -8.83 4.63 24.94
C SER A 193 -9.86 3.75 25.64
N HIS A 194 -10.11 2.52 25.17
CA HIS A 194 -11.06 1.61 25.80
C HIS A 194 -10.46 0.72 26.89
N THR A 195 -9.14 0.53 26.92
CA THR A 195 -8.49 -0.45 27.81
C THR A 195 -7.33 0.10 28.63
N ALA A 196 -6.66 1.15 28.14
CA ALA A 196 -5.57 1.84 28.80
C ALA A 196 -6.08 2.64 30.01
N GLU A 197 -5.21 2.88 30.98
CA GLU A 197 -5.49 3.81 32.09
C GLU A 197 -5.60 5.24 31.57
N ARG A 198 -4.72 5.60 30.61
CA ARG A 198 -4.68 6.93 30.00
C ARG A 198 -4.13 6.83 28.58
N THR A 199 -4.71 7.58 27.65
CA THR A 199 -4.28 7.59 26.25
C THR A 199 -3.87 8.97 25.78
N LEU A 200 -2.62 9.11 25.35
CA LEU A 200 -2.06 10.30 24.72
C LEU A 200 -1.83 10.05 23.23
N LEU A 201 -2.20 11.00 22.37
CA LEU A 201 -1.91 10.97 20.93
C LEU A 201 -0.99 12.13 20.55
N SER A 202 0.26 11.82 20.18
CA SER A 202 1.25 12.82 19.76
C SER A 202 1.37 12.92 18.24
N LEU A 203 1.22 14.16 17.76
CA LEU A 203 1.31 14.52 16.35
C LEU A 203 2.28 15.68 16.14
N ARG A 204 3.30 15.49 15.27
CA ARG A 204 4.19 16.60 14.86
C ARG A 204 3.52 17.55 13.87
N ARG A 205 2.62 17.03 13.04
CA ARG A 205 1.91 17.79 11.99
C ARG A 205 0.43 17.47 12.10
N GLY A 206 -0.40 18.46 11.87
CA GLY A 206 -1.84 18.28 11.82
C GLY A 206 -2.25 17.39 10.66
N VAL A 207 -3.27 16.55 10.89
CA VAL A 207 -3.86 15.68 9.87
C VAL A 207 -5.35 15.97 9.75
N TRP A 208 -5.88 15.78 8.54
CA TRP A 208 -7.31 15.79 8.33
C TRP A 208 -7.88 14.42 8.72
N VAL A 209 -8.65 14.40 9.80
CA VAL A 209 -9.41 13.22 10.25
C VAL A 209 -10.76 13.25 9.56
N VAL A 210 -11.03 12.24 8.74
CA VAL A 210 -12.25 12.12 7.94
C VAL A 210 -13.10 11.00 8.52
N PRO A 211 -14.37 11.25 8.84
CA PRO A 211 -15.31 10.18 9.17
C PRO A 211 -15.47 9.21 8.00
N LYS A 212 -15.68 7.92 8.29
CA LYS A 212 -16.01 6.92 7.28
C LYS A 212 -17.37 7.20 6.66
N TYR A 213 -18.33 7.76 7.41
CA TYR A 213 -19.61 8.18 6.87
C TYR A 213 -19.73 9.70 6.80
N LEU A 214 -20.13 10.21 5.64
CA LEU A 214 -20.55 11.60 5.46
C LEU A 214 -21.94 11.57 4.82
N LEU A 215 -22.89 12.29 5.40
CA LEU A 215 -24.28 12.34 4.92
C LEU A 215 -24.92 10.93 4.75
N GLY A 216 -24.62 10.00 5.67
CA GLY A 216 -25.17 8.65 5.65
C GLY A 216 -24.60 7.71 4.59
N ARG A 217 -23.51 8.09 3.90
CA ARG A 217 -22.84 7.27 2.88
C ARG A 217 -21.33 7.14 3.15
N PRO A 218 -20.68 6.05 2.72
CA PRO A 218 -19.22 5.91 2.80
C PRO A 218 -18.52 7.09 2.12
N SER A 219 -17.62 7.77 2.85
CA SER A 219 -17.03 9.05 2.45
C SER A 219 -16.20 8.96 1.18
N ASP A 220 -15.69 7.77 0.88
CA ASP A 220 -14.95 7.45 -0.33
C ASP A 220 -15.85 7.33 -1.57
N THR A 221 -17.16 7.10 -1.41
CA THR A 221 -18.14 7.02 -2.51
C THR A 221 -18.70 8.37 -2.95
N LEU A 222 -18.52 9.42 -2.14
CA LEU A 222 -19.09 10.75 -2.39
C LEU A 222 -18.39 11.56 -3.50
N ASN A 223 -17.28 11.05 -4.03
CA ASN A 223 -16.60 11.62 -5.20
C ASN A 223 -17.32 11.21 -6.52
N GLY A 224 -18.58 11.63 -6.63
CA GLY A 224 -19.44 11.36 -7.79
C GLY A 224 -18.88 11.89 -9.12
N ALA A 225 -19.49 11.46 -10.23
CA ALA A 225 -19.03 11.76 -11.59
C ALA A 225 -18.86 13.27 -11.88
N LEU A 226 -19.66 14.14 -11.25
CA LEU A 226 -19.54 15.60 -11.38
C LEU A 226 -18.23 16.14 -10.79
N ALA A 227 -17.79 15.63 -9.63
CA ALA A 227 -16.57 16.05 -8.96
C ALA A 227 -15.29 15.72 -9.77
N ARG A 228 -15.38 14.76 -10.71
CA ARG A 228 -14.27 14.36 -11.60
C ARG A 228 -14.00 15.36 -12.73
N ARG A 229 -14.95 16.25 -13.04
CA ARG A 229 -14.78 17.29 -14.08
C ARG A 229 -14.17 18.58 -13.55
N LEU A 230 -14.09 18.76 -12.23
CA LEU A 230 -13.56 19.97 -11.61
C LEU A 230 -12.02 19.94 -11.54
N PRO A 231 -11.35 21.09 -11.78
CA PRO A 231 -9.92 21.23 -11.50
C PRO A 231 -9.62 20.86 -10.04
N TRP A 232 -8.50 20.16 -9.82
CA TRP A 232 -8.20 19.55 -8.53
C TRP A 232 -8.18 20.55 -7.36
N ARG A 233 -7.73 21.79 -7.58
CA ARG A 233 -7.69 22.85 -6.54
C ARG A 233 -9.08 23.25 -6.07
N VAL A 234 -10.05 23.28 -7.00
CA VAL A 234 -11.45 23.59 -6.68
C VAL A 234 -12.08 22.43 -5.92
N ARG A 235 -11.86 21.18 -6.39
CA ARG A 235 -12.29 19.97 -5.68
C ARG A 235 -11.76 19.93 -4.24
N GLN A 236 -10.49 20.26 -4.05
CA GLN A 236 -9.87 20.37 -2.73
C GLN A 236 -10.60 21.38 -1.84
N ARG A 237 -10.83 22.60 -2.30
CA ARG A 237 -11.50 23.65 -1.50
C ARG A 237 -12.91 23.26 -1.09
N ILE A 238 -13.70 22.72 -2.02
CA ILE A 238 -15.07 22.25 -1.74
C ILE A 238 -15.04 21.13 -0.71
N SER A 239 -14.18 20.14 -0.90
CA SER A 239 -14.09 18.98 -0.02
C SER A 239 -13.60 19.38 1.38
N GLN A 240 -12.68 20.35 1.47
CA GLN A 240 -12.21 20.91 2.74
C GLN A 240 -13.31 21.68 3.46
N ALA A 241 -14.09 22.49 2.75
CA ALA A 241 -15.21 23.23 3.32
C ALA A 241 -16.30 22.28 3.83
N MET A 242 -16.65 21.24 3.07
CA MET A 242 -17.60 20.21 3.49
C MET A 242 -17.11 19.46 4.74
N LEU A 243 -15.83 19.09 4.78
CA LEU A 243 -15.26 18.43 5.96
C LEU A 243 -15.28 19.35 7.17
N ALA A 244 -14.81 20.60 7.02
CA ALA A 244 -14.82 21.59 8.09
C ALA A 244 -16.24 21.90 8.59
N ALA A 245 -17.25 21.88 7.70
CA ALA A 245 -18.64 22.03 8.10
C ALA A 245 -19.19 20.81 8.85
N THR A 246 -18.69 19.61 8.56
CA THR A 246 -19.19 18.36 9.15
C THR A 246 -18.54 18.04 10.49
N VAL A 247 -17.21 18.19 10.60
CA VAL A 247 -16.44 17.83 11.80
C VAL A 247 -15.75 19.01 12.47
N GLY A 248 -15.80 20.22 11.90
CA GLY A 248 -15.05 21.35 12.43
C GLY A 248 -13.53 21.30 12.14
N PRO A 249 -12.78 22.35 12.50
CA PRO A 249 -11.34 22.38 12.32
C PRO A 249 -10.62 21.46 13.33
N PRO A 250 -9.51 20.78 12.96
CA PRO A 250 -8.79 19.88 13.85
C PRO A 250 -8.37 20.50 15.20
N GLY A 251 -8.10 21.81 15.23
CA GLY A 251 -7.74 22.54 16.44
C GLY A 251 -8.81 22.50 17.55
N ARG A 252 -10.10 22.31 17.22
CA ARG A 252 -11.16 22.13 18.23
C ARG A 252 -10.98 20.86 19.08
N TYR A 253 -10.24 19.89 18.57
CA TYR A 253 -9.96 18.62 19.25
C TYR A 253 -8.55 18.60 19.87
N GLY A 254 -7.87 19.75 19.96
CA GLY A 254 -6.49 19.83 20.45
C GLY A 254 -5.44 19.28 19.48
N LEU A 255 -5.83 18.87 18.27
CA LEU A 255 -4.90 18.40 17.24
C LEU A 255 -4.19 19.60 16.58
N PRO A 256 -2.90 19.47 16.20
CA PRO A 256 -2.21 20.54 15.47
C PRO A 256 -2.95 20.90 14.17
N ALA A 257 -2.87 22.15 13.74
CA ALA A 257 -3.45 22.58 12.48
C ALA A 257 -2.72 21.90 11.29
N PRO A 258 -3.45 21.37 10.28
CA PRO A 258 -2.81 20.80 9.10
C PRO A 258 -2.05 21.87 8.31
N ALA A 259 -0.78 21.60 8.00
CA ALA A 259 0.06 22.49 7.18
C ALA A 259 -0.28 22.45 5.67
N HIS A 260 -1.12 21.49 5.26
CA HIS A 260 -1.48 21.22 3.87
C HIS A 260 -3.00 21.16 3.72
N GLY A 261 -3.51 21.52 2.54
CA GLY A 261 -4.95 21.49 2.24
C GLY A 261 -5.49 20.05 2.18
N PHE A 262 -6.79 19.89 2.33
CA PHE A 262 -7.45 18.58 2.28
C PHE A 262 -7.13 17.84 0.95
N LEU A 263 -6.81 16.53 0.98
CA LEU A 263 -6.38 15.71 -0.17
C LEU A 263 -4.98 16.03 -0.80
N GLN A 264 -4.18 16.92 -0.21
CA GLN A 264 -2.74 17.06 -0.56
C GLN A 264 -1.85 16.01 0.13
N ASP A 265 -2.37 15.34 1.16
CA ASP A 265 -1.80 14.14 1.75
C ASP A 265 -2.91 13.09 1.90
N HIS A 266 -2.53 11.84 2.20
CA HIS A 266 -3.53 10.80 2.49
C HIS A 266 -4.35 11.22 3.72
N PRO A 267 -5.67 11.43 3.58
CA PRO A 267 -6.52 11.72 4.72
C PRO A 267 -6.49 10.52 5.66
N THR A 268 -6.58 10.79 6.96
CA THR A 268 -6.67 9.74 7.98
C THR A 268 -8.14 9.47 8.23
N LEU A 269 -8.56 8.22 8.11
CA LEU A 269 -9.96 7.83 8.24
C LEU A 269 -10.17 7.23 9.63
N SER A 270 -11.05 7.83 10.43
CA SER A 270 -11.42 7.33 11.75
C SER A 270 -12.77 7.89 12.17
N ASP A 271 -13.69 7.02 12.59
CA ASP A 271 -14.97 7.44 13.19
C ASP A 271 -14.89 7.57 14.72
N GLY A 272 -14.04 6.75 15.35
CA GLY A 272 -13.93 6.73 16.81
C GLY A 272 -13.14 7.92 17.35
N LEU A 273 -12.06 8.31 16.68
CA LEU A 273 -11.07 9.22 17.25
C LEU A 273 -11.66 10.56 17.69
N LEU A 274 -12.44 11.22 16.83
CA LEU A 274 -12.98 12.55 17.15
C LEU A 274 -13.92 12.48 18.35
N SER A 275 -14.73 11.43 18.45
CA SER A 275 -15.60 11.20 19.61
C SER A 275 -14.76 10.99 20.88
N ARG A 276 -13.74 10.14 20.84
CA ARG A 276 -12.88 9.88 22.02
C ARG A 276 -12.10 11.12 22.45
N LEU A 277 -11.63 11.94 21.51
CA LEU A 277 -11.02 13.25 21.80
C LEU A 277 -12.02 14.20 22.48
N THR A 278 -13.26 14.27 22.01
CA THR A 278 -14.30 15.14 22.61
C THR A 278 -14.65 14.75 24.04
N HIS A 279 -14.66 13.46 24.36
CA HIS A 279 -14.92 12.97 25.72
C HIS A 279 -13.68 13.03 26.64
N GLY A 280 -12.52 13.44 26.14
CA GLY A 280 -11.27 13.46 26.91
C GLY A 280 -10.63 12.09 27.13
N GLU A 281 -11.13 11.05 26.47
CA GLU A 281 -10.66 9.66 26.55
C GLU A 281 -9.36 9.44 25.76
N VAL A 282 -9.12 10.32 24.79
CA VAL A 282 -7.82 10.49 24.12
C VAL A 282 -7.42 11.94 24.32
N GLU A 283 -6.17 12.17 24.74
CA GLU A 283 -5.64 13.52 24.88
C GLU A 283 -4.59 13.82 23.80
N ALA A 284 -4.83 14.88 23.02
CA ALA A 284 -3.88 15.32 22.01
C ALA A 284 -2.64 15.99 22.64
N ARG A 285 -1.47 15.68 22.08
CA ARG A 285 -0.17 16.31 22.38
C ARG A 285 0.53 16.70 21.07
N PRO A 286 1.33 17.78 21.07
CA PRO A 286 2.14 18.12 19.89
C PRO A 286 3.34 17.15 19.80
N GLY A 287 4.33 17.50 18.97
CA GLY A 287 5.54 16.68 18.85
C GLY A 287 6.25 16.48 20.19
N ILE A 288 6.93 15.35 20.33
CA ILE A 288 7.81 15.08 21.47
C ILE A 288 9.06 15.97 21.32
N ALA A 289 9.44 16.61 22.42
CA ALA A 289 10.67 17.40 22.52
C ALA A 289 11.83 16.58 23.09
N ARG A 290 11.59 15.83 24.18
CA ARG A 290 12.59 14.96 24.84
C ARG A 290 11.94 13.90 25.73
N PHE A 291 12.74 12.91 26.12
CA PHE A 291 12.41 11.95 27.17
C PHE A 291 13.31 12.14 28.40
N ASP A 292 12.80 11.78 29.57
CA ASP A 292 13.55 11.71 30.83
C ASP A 292 12.99 10.54 31.66
N GLY A 293 13.52 9.35 31.44
CA GLY A 293 12.96 8.12 32.02
C GLY A 293 11.61 7.78 31.37
N ASP A 294 10.57 7.64 32.21
CA ASP A 294 9.19 7.38 31.79
C ASP A 294 8.41 8.68 31.52
N ARG A 295 9.08 9.83 31.69
CA ARG A 295 8.51 11.15 31.49
C ARG A 295 8.80 11.68 30.08
N VAL A 296 7.77 12.19 29.43
CA VAL A 296 7.83 12.76 28.07
C VAL A 296 7.52 14.25 28.13
N THR A 297 8.43 15.08 27.63
CA THR A 297 8.16 16.51 27.42
C THR A 297 7.83 16.77 25.96
N PHE A 298 6.74 17.49 25.72
CA PHE A 298 6.26 17.87 24.39
C PHE A 298 6.75 19.27 23.99
N THR A 299 6.64 19.62 22.70
CA THR A 299 7.14 20.89 22.16
C THR A 299 6.41 22.13 22.68
N ASP A 300 5.26 21.97 23.34
CA ASP A 300 4.54 23.05 24.03
C ASP A 300 4.91 23.17 25.52
N GLY A 301 5.89 22.40 25.99
CA GLY A 301 6.36 22.39 27.37
C GLY A 301 5.56 21.49 28.31
N ARG A 302 4.40 20.95 27.87
CA ARG A 302 3.66 19.97 28.68
C ARG A 302 4.49 18.71 28.88
N THR A 303 4.25 18.05 30.00
CA THR A 303 4.98 16.85 30.38
C THR A 303 4.02 15.82 30.97
N ASP A 304 4.16 14.57 30.55
CA ASP A 304 3.34 13.45 31.02
C ASP A 304 4.23 12.22 31.27
N GLU A 305 3.86 11.39 32.24
CA GLU A 305 4.48 10.07 32.46
C GLU A 305 3.74 9.00 31.65
N VAL A 306 4.50 8.06 31.08
CA VAL A 306 3.99 7.03 30.16
C VAL A 306 4.65 5.69 30.43
N ASP A 307 3.88 4.60 30.40
CA ASP A 307 4.40 3.24 30.59
C ASP A 307 4.69 2.56 29.26
N LEU A 308 4.02 2.99 28.19
CA LEU A 308 4.13 2.43 26.85
C LEU A 308 4.11 3.52 25.79
N VAL A 309 5.09 3.51 24.90
CA VAL A 309 5.11 4.30 23.66
C VAL A 309 4.82 3.40 22.47
N VAL A 310 3.78 3.71 21.70
CA VAL A 310 3.43 3.01 20.45
C VAL A 310 3.80 3.87 19.25
N TRP A 311 4.88 3.49 18.56
CA TRP A 311 5.38 4.15 17.36
C TRP A 311 4.55 3.77 16.14
N CYS A 312 3.69 4.69 15.70
CA CYS A 312 2.91 4.60 14.47
C CYS A 312 3.55 5.46 13.37
N THR A 313 4.86 5.31 13.21
CA THR A 313 5.72 6.17 12.36
C THR A 313 5.86 5.66 10.93
N GLY A 314 5.27 4.50 10.63
CA GLY A 314 5.16 3.92 9.30
C GLY A 314 6.31 2.96 8.96
N TYR A 315 6.40 2.58 7.68
CA TYR A 315 7.24 1.49 7.22
C TYR A 315 8.35 1.96 6.27
N GLN A 316 9.47 1.25 6.29
CA GLN A 316 10.45 1.27 5.21
C GLN A 316 9.91 0.47 4.02
N VAL A 317 10.31 0.88 2.81
CA VAL A 317 10.05 0.11 1.60
C VAL A 317 11.32 -0.65 1.32
N ASP A 318 11.23 -1.97 1.38
CA ASP A 318 12.39 -2.85 1.29
C ASP A 318 12.07 -4.04 0.40
N ILE A 319 13.07 -4.46 -0.37
CA ILE A 319 13.02 -5.55 -1.33
C ILE A 319 14.35 -6.30 -1.23
N PRO A 320 14.59 -6.98 -0.09
CA PRO A 320 15.93 -7.40 0.32
C PRO A 320 16.51 -8.53 -0.53
N PHE A 321 15.67 -9.18 -1.34
CA PHE A 321 16.08 -10.25 -2.24
C PHE A 321 16.51 -9.76 -3.63
N LEU A 322 16.36 -8.47 -3.94
CA LEU A 322 16.89 -7.89 -5.17
C LEU A 322 18.30 -7.34 -4.95
N ASP A 323 19.12 -7.39 -6.00
CA ASP A 323 20.39 -6.68 -6.04
C ASP A 323 20.19 -5.19 -5.73
N PRO A 324 20.89 -4.60 -4.74
CA PRO A 324 20.84 -3.17 -4.46
C PRO A 324 21.06 -2.27 -5.68
N ALA A 325 21.85 -2.72 -6.67
CA ALA A 325 22.05 -1.99 -7.92
C ALA A 325 20.75 -1.80 -8.73
N LEU A 326 19.79 -2.73 -8.62
CA LEU A 326 18.46 -2.61 -9.23
C LEU A 326 17.54 -1.66 -8.45
N LEU A 327 17.89 -1.31 -7.21
CA LEU A 327 17.09 -0.44 -6.34
C LEU A 327 17.56 1.02 -6.39
N GLY A 328 18.80 1.28 -6.84
CA GLY A 328 19.39 2.61 -6.87
C GLY A 328 19.40 3.26 -5.48
N ASP A 329 18.82 4.45 -5.37
CA ASP A 329 18.72 5.20 -4.11
C ASP A 329 17.69 4.61 -3.11
N GLY A 330 16.91 3.61 -3.54
CA GLY A 330 15.93 2.94 -2.69
C GLY A 330 14.67 2.50 -3.44
N ALA A 331 14.01 1.46 -2.89
CA ALA A 331 12.80 0.92 -3.47
C ALA A 331 11.64 1.94 -3.55
N ASP A 332 11.59 2.95 -2.67
CA ASP A 332 10.58 4.01 -2.69
C ASP A 332 10.86 5.17 -3.65
N THR A 333 12.01 5.13 -4.34
CA THR A 333 12.41 6.12 -5.36
C THR A 333 12.49 5.54 -6.77
N LEU A 334 12.16 4.25 -6.94
CA LEU A 334 12.29 3.56 -8.22
C LEU A 334 11.55 4.27 -9.37
N PRO A 335 12.23 4.57 -10.50
CA PRO A 335 11.65 5.24 -11.65
C PRO A 335 10.85 4.27 -12.54
N LEU A 336 9.88 3.58 -11.97
CA LEU A 336 9.10 2.55 -12.66
C LEU A 336 8.14 3.16 -13.67
N TYR A 337 8.17 2.68 -14.92
CA TYR A 337 7.19 3.07 -15.92
C TYR A 337 5.80 2.63 -15.48
N ARG A 338 4.91 3.62 -15.27
CA ARG A 338 3.55 3.43 -14.73
C ARG A 338 3.53 2.75 -13.37
N HIS A 339 4.56 2.88 -12.54
CA HIS A 339 4.69 2.15 -11.26
C HIS A 339 4.69 0.61 -11.42
N VAL A 340 5.05 0.10 -12.61
CA VAL A 340 5.05 -1.35 -12.91
C VAL A 340 6.39 -1.82 -13.44
N PHE A 341 6.88 -1.26 -14.54
CA PHE A 341 8.02 -1.85 -15.25
C PHE A 341 9.34 -1.18 -14.91
N HIS A 342 10.37 -1.97 -14.60
CA HIS A 342 11.71 -1.43 -14.44
C HIS A 342 12.24 -0.87 -15.77
N PRO A 343 12.85 0.33 -15.80
CA PRO A 343 13.33 0.92 -17.04
C PRO A 343 14.49 0.14 -17.67
N ASP A 344 15.36 -0.41 -16.83
CA ASP A 344 16.68 -0.95 -17.19
C ASP A 344 16.83 -2.45 -16.96
N ALA A 345 15.78 -3.12 -16.45
CA ALA A 345 15.81 -4.55 -16.13
C ALA A 345 14.63 -5.25 -16.82
N PRO A 346 14.80 -5.67 -18.09
CA PRO A 346 13.77 -6.42 -18.82
C PRO A 346 13.34 -7.67 -18.04
N GLY A 347 12.04 -7.96 -18.04
CA GLY A 347 11.48 -9.08 -17.28
C GLY A 347 11.26 -8.80 -15.79
N LEU A 348 11.73 -7.67 -15.24
CA LEU A 348 11.44 -7.28 -13.86
C LEU A 348 10.26 -6.29 -13.79
N ALA A 349 9.19 -6.70 -13.12
CA ALA A 349 8.00 -5.88 -12.89
C ALA A 349 7.61 -5.84 -11.41
N PHE A 350 6.86 -4.81 -11.02
CA PHE A 350 6.37 -4.59 -9.67
C PHE A 350 4.86 -4.44 -9.70
N VAL A 351 4.17 -5.08 -8.76
CA VAL A 351 2.73 -4.94 -8.57
C VAL A 351 2.49 -4.62 -7.11
N GLY A 352 1.84 -3.49 -6.84
CA GLY A 352 1.57 -3.02 -5.49
C GLY A 352 2.65 -2.14 -4.87
N LEU A 353 3.69 -1.74 -5.60
CA LEU A 353 4.69 -0.76 -5.13
C LEU A 353 4.19 0.69 -5.32
N MET A 354 3.10 1.03 -4.63
CA MET A 354 2.42 2.33 -4.78
C MET A 354 1.69 2.77 -3.50
N GLN A 355 1.37 4.06 -3.39
CA GLN A 355 0.58 4.64 -2.31
C GLN A 355 -0.58 5.43 -2.92
N SER A 356 -1.81 4.96 -2.69
CA SER A 356 -2.99 5.53 -3.32
C SER A 356 -3.83 6.38 -2.39
N THR A 357 -4.48 7.41 -2.95
CA THR A 357 -5.56 8.14 -2.27
C THR A 357 -6.85 7.33 -2.08
N GLY A 358 -6.94 6.12 -2.66
CA GLY A 358 -8.08 5.21 -2.54
C GLY A 358 -7.63 3.76 -2.28
N ALA A 359 -8.50 2.81 -2.61
CA ALA A 359 -8.26 1.40 -2.33
C ALA A 359 -7.14 0.81 -3.20
N ALA A 360 -6.32 -0.08 -2.62
CA ALA A 360 -5.18 -0.66 -3.31
C ALA A 360 -5.55 -1.76 -4.33
N PHE A 361 -6.58 -2.55 -4.02
CA PHE A 361 -6.92 -3.78 -4.73
C PHE A 361 -7.28 -3.57 -6.21
N PRO A 362 -8.14 -2.60 -6.59
CA PRO A 362 -8.40 -2.33 -8.00
C PRO A 362 -7.15 -1.87 -8.77
N LEU A 363 -6.21 -1.21 -8.09
CA LEU A 363 -4.97 -0.74 -8.70
C LEU A 363 -4.02 -1.90 -8.99
N VAL A 364 -3.84 -2.81 -8.03
CA VAL A 364 -2.99 -3.98 -8.25
C VAL A 364 -3.60 -4.92 -9.29
N GLU A 365 -4.92 -5.01 -9.38
CA GLU A 365 -5.60 -5.74 -10.47
C GLU A 365 -5.30 -5.10 -11.84
N ALA A 366 -5.34 -3.77 -11.94
CA ALA A 366 -5.02 -3.07 -13.17
C ALA A 366 -3.54 -3.20 -13.55
N GLN A 367 -2.62 -3.14 -12.58
CA GLN A 367 -1.19 -3.37 -12.79
C GLN A 367 -0.92 -4.81 -13.24
N ALA A 368 -1.51 -5.79 -12.57
CA ALA A 368 -1.42 -7.21 -12.92
C ALA A 368 -1.86 -7.50 -14.37
N LYS A 369 -3.00 -6.93 -14.80
CA LYS A 369 -3.50 -7.04 -16.18
C LYS A 369 -2.51 -6.46 -17.20
N LEU A 370 -1.84 -5.36 -16.86
CA LEU A 370 -0.83 -4.76 -17.71
C LEU A 370 0.43 -5.64 -17.84
N VAL A 371 0.90 -6.21 -16.72
CA VAL A 371 2.02 -7.17 -16.69
C VAL A 371 1.69 -8.41 -17.51
N ALA A 372 0.54 -9.04 -17.26
CA ALA A 372 0.13 -10.24 -17.96
C ALA A 372 0.00 -10.01 -19.48
N ALA A 373 -0.58 -8.88 -19.90
CA ALA A 373 -0.66 -8.54 -21.32
C ALA A 373 0.72 -8.37 -21.96
N GLN A 374 1.69 -7.78 -21.24
CA GLN A 374 3.06 -7.62 -21.72
C GLN A 374 3.75 -8.97 -21.90
N LEU A 375 3.63 -9.86 -20.91
CA LEU A 375 4.26 -11.18 -20.93
C LEU A 375 3.60 -12.15 -21.91
N ALA A 376 2.31 -11.99 -22.18
CA ALA A 376 1.62 -12.70 -23.28
C ALA A 376 1.92 -12.10 -24.67
N GLY A 377 2.73 -11.02 -24.74
CA GLY A 377 3.05 -10.31 -25.97
C GLY A 377 1.87 -9.58 -26.62
N THR A 378 0.74 -9.43 -25.92
CA THR A 378 -0.47 -8.72 -26.41
C THR A 378 -0.44 -7.23 -26.11
N TYR A 379 0.56 -6.78 -25.35
CA TYR A 379 0.87 -5.38 -25.05
C TYR A 379 2.36 -5.13 -25.29
N ALA A 380 2.68 -4.04 -26.00
CA ALA A 380 4.05 -3.59 -26.21
C ALA A 380 4.31 -2.29 -25.42
N LEU A 381 5.45 -2.27 -24.72
CA LEU A 381 5.95 -1.08 -24.03
C LEU A 381 6.33 0.04 -25.02
N PRO A 382 6.36 1.32 -24.58
CA PRO A 382 6.84 2.38 -25.45
C PRO A 382 8.34 2.27 -25.65
N PRO A 383 8.88 2.89 -26.71
CA PRO A 383 10.32 3.11 -26.81
C PRO A 383 10.86 3.76 -25.53
N ARG A 384 12.09 3.41 -25.15
CA ARG A 384 12.72 3.85 -23.89
C ARG A 384 12.63 5.37 -23.65
N PRO A 385 12.90 6.26 -24.62
CA PRO A 385 12.79 7.71 -24.40
C PRO A 385 11.38 8.17 -24.00
N ALA A 386 10.34 7.53 -24.54
CA ALA A 386 8.96 7.84 -24.18
C ALA A 386 8.61 7.34 -22.76
N ARG A 387 9.19 6.22 -22.32
CA ARG A 387 9.05 5.72 -20.95
C ARG A 387 9.71 6.67 -19.95
N GLU A 388 10.94 7.08 -20.21
CA GLU A 388 11.70 8.01 -19.36
C GLU A 388 10.99 9.35 -19.21
N SER A 389 10.53 9.93 -20.33
CA SER A 389 9.78 11.18 -20.33
C SER A 389 8.47 11.08 -19.52
N ALA A 390 7.76 9.95 -19.64
CA ALA A 390 6.54 9.69 -18.87
C ALA A 390 6.82 9.57 -17.37
N VAL A 391 7.85 8.81 -16.97
CA VAL A 391 8.25 8.66 -15.56
C VAL A 391 8.64 10.02 -14.96
N ALA A 392 9.45 10.80 -15.68
CA ALA A 392 9.87 12.12 -15.21
C ALA A 392 8.67 13.08 -15.08
N ALA A 393 7.70 13.02 -15.99
CA ALA A 393 6.48 13.82 -15.92
C ALA A 393 5.59 13.41 -14.73
N GLU A 394 5.41 12.11 -14.49
CA GLU A 394 4.67 11.58 -13.35
C GLU A 394 5.32 11.99 -12.03
N LEU A 395 6.65 11.86 -11.91
CA LEU A 395 7.40 12.25 -10.73
C LEU A 395 7.29 13.75 -10.43
N ARG A 396 7.37 14.60 -11.47
CA ARG A 396 7.15 16.06 -11.31
C ARG A 396 5.74 16.36 -10.83
N ALA A 397 4.73 15.78 -11.49
CA ALA A 397 3.33 15.98 -11.10
C ALA A 397 3.05 15.51 -9.66
N ALA A 398 3.65 14.38 -9.27
CA ALA A 398 3.55 13.83 -7.93
C ALA A 398 4.22 14.74 -6.90
N THR A 399 5.45 15.19 -7.17
CA THR A 399 6.19 16.12 -6.28
C THR A 399 5.45 17.44 -6.12
N THR A 400 4.91 18.01 -7.20
CA THR A 400 4.11 19.25 -7.14
C THR A 400 2.84 19.07 -6.31
N ARG A 401 2.21 17.90 -6.35
CA ARG A 401 0.95 17.65 -5.65
C ARG A 401 1.12 17.27 -4.18
N TRP A 402 2.08 16.39 -3.90
CA TRP A 402 2.23 15.68 -2.63
C TRP A 402 3.54 15.98 -1.89
N GLY A 403 4.41 16.81 -2.48
CA GLY A 403 5.71 17.15 -1.92
C GLY A 403 6.74 16.01 -2.03
N ALA A 404 7.80 16.12 -1.24
CA ALA A 404 8.99 15.27 -1.36
C ALA A 404 8.88 13.87 -0.72
N ARG A 405 7.81 13.57 0.03
CA ARG A 405 7.70 12.29 0.74
C ARG A 405 7.17 11.19 -0.19
N ARG A 406 8.10 10.41 -0.76
CA ARG A 406 7.84 9.26 -1.67
C ARG A 406 6.99 9.62 -2.90
N PRO A 407 7.31 10.69 -3.63
CA PRO A 407 6.51 11.08 -4.80
C PRO A 407 6.47 9.98 -5.86
N ALA A 408 7.53 9.18 -6.02
CA ALA A 408 7.61 8.07 -6.97
C ALA A 408 6.62 6.92 -6.70
N MET A 409 6.04 6.84 -5.50
CA MET A 409 5.04 5.81 -5.18
C MET A 409 3.60 6.34 -5.26
N ARG A 410 3.39 7.67 -5.25
CA ARG A 410 2.05 8.22 -5.03
C ARG A 410 1.20 8.26 -6.29
N VAL A 411 -0.03 7.78 -6.17
CA VAL A 411 -1.02 7.76 -7.25
C VAL A 411 -2.38 8.27 -6.80
N ASP A 412 -3.08 8.99 -7.67
CA ASP A 412 -4.50 9.33 -7.48
C ASP A 412 -5.33 8.17 -8.03
N PHE A 413 -6.16 7.56 -7.17
CA PHE A 413 -6.88 6.31 -7.48
C PHE A 413 -7.61 6.32 -8.83
N ASP A 414 -8.48 7.31 -9.06
CA ASP A 414 -9.33 7.36 -10.25
C ASP A 414 -8.55 7.73 -11.51
N ALA A 415 -7.60 8.67 -11.38
CA ALA A 415 -6.75 9.08 -12.48
C ALA A 415 -5.85 7.93 -12.95
N TYR A 416 -5.27 7.19 -12.00
CA TYR A 416 -4.36 6.09 -12.28
C TYR A 416 -5.07 4.88 -12.90
N LEU A 417 -6.27 4.49 -12.41
CA LEU A 417 -7.08 3.47 -13.09
C LEU A 417 -7.41 3.84 -14.54
N THR A 418 -7.79 5.10 -14.76
CA THR A 418 -8.10 5.60 -16.11
C THR A 418 -6.85 5.57 -17.00
N GLN A 419 -5.70 5.93 -16.43
CA GLN A 419 -4.41 5.94 -17.10
C GLN A 419 -3.97 4.53 -17.51
N LEU A 420 -4.04 3.54 -16.59
CA LEU A 420 -3.65 2.16 -16.91
C LEU A 420 -4.56 1.53 -17.96
N ARG A 421 -5.88 1.78 -17.92
CA ARG A 421 -6.80 1.30 -18.97
C ARG A 421 -6.45 1.88 -20.34
N ARG A 422 -6.15 3.18 -20.41
CA ARG A 422 -5.72 3.85 -21.65
C ARG A 422 -4.37 3.30 -22.13
N GLU A 423 -3.43 3.12 -21.21
CA GLU A 423 -2.11 2.58 -21.51
C GLU A 423 -2.21 1.18 -22.11
N LEU A 424 -3.00 0.29 -21.50
CA LEU A 424 -3.24 -1.05 -22.00
C LEU A 424 -3.78 -1.02 -23.44
N ALA A 425 -4.83 -0.23 -23.70
CA ALA A 425 -5.40 -0.10 -25.05
C ALA A 425 -4.39 0.48 -26.09
N VAL A 426 -3.56 1.44 -25.68
CA VAL A 426 -2.51 2.01 -26.56
C VAL A 426 -1.38 1.00 -26.81
N GLY A 427 -0.97 0.23 -25.80
CA GLY A 427 0.05 -0.80 -25.94
C GLY A 427 -0.41 -2.03 -26.71
N THR A 428 -1.68 -2.41 -26.63
CA THR A 428 -2.24 -3.46 -27.49
C THR A 428 -2.19 -3.05 -28.96
N ARG A 429 -2.59 -1.81 -29.28
CA ARG A 429 -2.47 -1.29 -30.65
C ARG A 429 -1.03 -1.24 -31.16
N ARG A 430 -0.06 -0.96 -30.28
CA ARG A 430 1.37 -1.03 -30.63
C ARG A 430 1.79 -2.47 -30.93
N ALA A 431 1.49 -3.42 -30.05
CA ALA A 431 1.80 -4.83 -30.26
C ALA A 431 1.22 -5.37 -31.59
N THR A 432 -0.01 -5.00 -31.93
CA THR A 432 -0.62 -5.38 -33.22
C THR A 432 0.16 -4.81 -34.41
N ARG A 433 0.59 -3.54 -34.34
CA ARG A 433 1.38 -2.90 -35.41
C ARG A 433 2.76 -3.55 -35.53
N ASP A 434 3.43 -3.81 -34.42
CA ASP A 434 4.76 -4.40 -34.41
C ASP A 434 4.75 -5.82 -35.00
N ARG A 435 3.73 -6.62 -34.65
CA ARG A 435 3.49 -7.94 -35.27
C ARG A 435 3.22 -7.83 -36.77
N ALA A 436 2.39 -6.87 -37.19
CA ALA A 436 2.10 -6.64 -38.60
C ALA A 436 3.33 -6.16 -39.39
N ALA A 437 4.22 -5.38 -38.78
CA ALA A 437 5.47 -4.95 -39.39
C ALA A 437 6.47 -6.11 -39.51
N ALA A 438 6.60 -6.95 -38.47
CA ALA A 438 7.46 -8.13 -38.49
C ALA A 438 7.00 -9.18 -39.53
N GLY A 439 5.70 -9.31 -39.75
CA GLY A 439 5.12 -10.19 -40.78
C GLY A 439 5.22 -9.66 -42.21
N ARG A 440 5.71 -8.42 -42.43
CA ARG A 440 5.84 -7.78 -43.75
C ARG A 440 7.28 -7.71 -44.27
N SER A 441 8.23 -8.45 -43.68
CA SER A 441 9.55 -8.61 -44.30
C SER A 441 9.38 -9.24 -45.69
N PRO A 442 9.92 -8.63 -46.75
CA PRO A 442 9.67 -9.11 -48.09
C PRO A 442 10.45 -10.41 -48.30
N GLN A 443 9.73 -11.50 -48.56
CA GLN A 443 10.26 -12.54 -49.44
C GLN A 443 10.49 -11.89 -50.81
N VAL A 444 11.64 -11.25 -50.99
CA VAL A 444 12.17 -11.03 -52.34
C VAL A 444 12.83 -12.34 -52.73
N SER A 445 12.03 -13.17 -53.37
CA SER A 445 12.46 -14.23 -54.26
C SER A 445 13.16 -13.62 -55.49
N ARG A 446 14.47 -13.78 -55.59
CA ARG A 446 15.22 -14.39 -56.71
C ARG A 446 16.69 -14.00 -56.66
#